data_AF-A0A7H2BLT8-F1
#
_entry.id   AF-A0A7H2BLT8-F1
#
_cell.length_a   1.000
_cell.length_b   1.000
_cell.length_c   1.000
_cell.angle_alpha   90.00
_cell.angle_beta   90.00
_cell.angle_gamma   90.00
#
_symmetry.space_group_name_H-M   'P 1'
#
loop_
_entity.id
_entity.type
_entity.pdbx_description
1 polymer ?
#
loop_
_entity_poly.entity_id
_entity_poly.type
_entity_poly.pdbx_seq_one_letter_code
_entity_poly.pdbx_strand_id
1 'polypeptide(L)'
;MNLPETEAFLIWLNQIDPRVEPNDASAEAWQRALAKYPAALCREVALDWTAKNSGAPRPAPIRDLVKSQWEHHLRLESRKILTNDPTKISFQEFKKRNPGRALAAYQEGYRQTHGCDDPSPPEWTRDDSSASILKSMKF
;
A
#
# COMPACT_ATOMS: atom_id res chain seq x y z
N MET A 1 -22.49 -1.42 2.84
CA MET A 1 -23.63 -2.14 2.26
C MET A 1 -24.95 -1.50 2.67
N ASN A 2 -25.89 -1.36 1.73
CA ASN A 2 -27.28 -1.01 2.03
C ASN A 2 -28.10 -2.26 2.45
N LEU A 3 -29.38 -2.09 2.78
CA LEU A 3 -30.22 -3.21 3.24
C LEU A 3 -30.41 -4.28 2.14
N PRO A 4 -30.81 -3.95 0.90
CA PRO A 4 -30.92 -4.95 -0.18
C PRO A 4 -29.62 -5.73 -0.45
N GLU A 5 -28.47 -5.06 -0.40
CA GLU A 5 -27.16 -5.72 -0.54
C GLU A 5 -26.89 -6.69 0.61
N THR A 6 -27.34 -6.34 1.82
CA THR A 6 -27.18 -7.17 3.01
C THR A 6 -28.07 -8.41 2.94
N GLU A 7 -29.32 -8.27 2.50
CA GLU A 7 -30.22 -9.40 2.27
C GLU A 7 -29.65 -10.36 1.23
N ALA A 8 -29.18 -9.83 0.09
CA ALA A 8 -28.51 -10.63 -0.94
C ALA A 8 -27.23 -11.30 -0.41
N PHE A 9 -26.47 -10.62 0.46
CA PHE A 9 -25.31 -11.19 1.14
C PHE A 9 -25.71 -12.36 2.06
N LEU A 10 -26.80 -12.24 2.82
CA LEU A 10 -27.25 -13.31 3.72
C LEU A 10 -27.82 -14.51 2.98
N ILE A 11 -28.56 -14.29 1.89
CA ILE A 11 -29.04 -15.37 1.03
C ILE A 11 -27.85 -16.16 0.47
N TRP A 12 -26.82 -15.47 -0.01
CA TRP A 12 -25.59 -16.10 -0.48
C TRP A 12 -24.84 -16.82 0.66
N LEU A 13 -24.74 -16.21 1.84
CA LEU A 13 -24.04 -16.81 2.97
C LEU A 13 -24.76 -18.06 3.49
N ASN A 14 -26.09 -18.08 3.45
CA ASN A 14 -26.92 -19.24 3.77
C ASN A 14 -26.66 -20.42 2.82
N GLN A 15 -26.37 -20.15 1.54
CA GLN A 15 -25.98 -21.21 0.58
C GLN A 15 -24.65 -21.87 0.94
N ILE A 16 -23.77 -21.18 1.67
CA ILE A 16 -22.46 -21.68 2.11
C ILE A 16 -22.56 -22.33 3.48
N ASP A 17 -23.19 -21.64 4.43
CA ASP A 17 -23.48 -22.15 5.77
C ASP A 17 -24.99 -21.99 6.06
N PRO A 18 -25.76 -23.08 6.00
CA PRO A 18 -27.22 -23.04 6.16
C PRO A 18 -27.65 -22.66 7.58
N ARG A 19 -26.73 -22.57 8.55
CA ARG A 19 -27.03 -22.09 9.92
C ARG A 19 -27.23 -20.58 9.97
N VAL A 20 -26.88 -19.86 8.91
CA VAL A 20 -27.15 -18.42 8.79
C VAL A 20 -28.56 -18.25 8.26
N GLU A 21 -29.47 -17.71 9.08
CA GLU A 21 -30.86 -17.48 8.66
C GLU A 21 -31.03 -16.13 7.95
N PRO A 22 -31.50 -16.09 6.68
CA PRO A 22 -31.76 -14.87 5.95
C PRO A 22 -33.16 -14.34 6.29
N ASN A 23 -33.33 -13.84 7.51
CA ASN A 23 -34.55 -13.17 7.98
C ASN A 23 -34.28 -11.69 8.28
N ASP A 24 -35.34 -10.89 8.46
CA ASP A 24 -35.26 -9.45 8.65
C ASP A 24 -34.39 -9.06 9.86
N ALA A 25 -34.50 -9.80 10.97
CA ALA A 25 -33.73 -9.55 12.18
C ALA A 25 -32.22 -9.76 11.96
N SER A 26 -31.85 -10.84 11.26
CA SER A 26 -30.49 -11.09 10.81
C SER A 26 -30.03 -10.00 9.84
N ALA A 27 -30.84 -9.65 8.84
CA ALA A 27 -30.52 -8.63 7.85
C ALA A 27 -30.17 -7.30 8.53
N GLU A 28 -30.97 -6.85 9.49
CA GLU A 28 -30.66 -5.64 10.25
C GLU A 28 -29.37 -5.76 11.07
N ALA A 29 -29.14 -6.88 11.74
CA ALA A 29 -27.94 -7.08 12.56
C ALA A 29 -26.66 -7.05 11.71
N TRP A 30 -26.69 -7.72 10.56
CA TRP A 30 -25.60 -7.72 9.59
C TRP A 30 -25.43 -6.37 8.90
N GLN A 31 -26.52 -5.68 8.60
CA GLN A 31 -26.48 -4.34 8.00
C GLN A 31 -25.84 -3.36 8.99
N ARG A 32 -26.28 -3.34 10.25
CA ARG A 32 -25.68 -2.48 11.29
C ARG A 32 -24.19 -2.75 11.46
N ALA A 33 -23.76 -4.01 11.34
CA ALA A 33 -22.35 -4.38 11.46
C ALA A 33 -21.52 -3.96 10.23
N LEU A 34 -22.05 -4.15 9.02
CA LEU A 34 -21.28 -4.08 7.77
C LEU A 34 -21.65 -2.89 6.85
N ALA A 35 -22.53 -2.00 7.29
CA ALA A 35 -23.02 -0.87 6.48
C ALA A 35 -21.90 -0.01 5.88
N LYS A 36 -20.78 0.12 6.59
CA LYS A 36 -19.64 0.96 6.19
C LYS A 36 -18.70 0.32 5.17
N TYR A 37 -18.87 -0.96 4.87
CA TYR A 37 -17.91 -1.70 4.05
C TYR A 37 -18.51 -2.10 2.69
N PRO A 38 -17.66 -2.28 1.66
CA PRO A 38 -18.09 -2.78 0.36
C PRO A 38 -18.56 -4.24 0.44
N ALA A 39 -19.63 -4.58 -0.29
CA ALA A 39 -20.20 -5.93 -0.28
C ALA A 39 -19.23 -7.02 -0.76
N ALA A 40 -18.41 -6.70 -1.78
CA ALA A 40 -17.41 -7.61 -2.31
C ALA A 40 -16.41 -8.04 -1.22
N LEU A 41 -15.86 -7.07 -0.48
CA LEU A 41 -14.93 -7.35 0.62
C LEU A 41 -15.60 -8.18 1.72
N CYS A 42 -16.85 -7.87 2.08
CA CYS A 42 -17.58 -8.65 3.07
C CYS A 42 -17.75 -10.12 2.66
N ARG A 43 -18.02 -10.39 1.37
CA ARG A 43 -18.11 -11.77 0.84
C ARG A 43 -16.79 -12.50 0.90
N GLU A 44 -15.71 -11.87 0.46
CA GLU A 44 -14.36 -12.47 0.49
C GLU A 44 -13.97 -12.87 1.91
N VAL A 45 -14.17 -11.97 2.88
CA VAL A 45 -13.84 -12.23 4.29
C VAL A 45 -14.75 -13.30 4.89
N ALA A 46 -16.05 -13.29 4.58
CA ALA A 46 -16.97 -14.31 5.06
C ALA A 46 -16.64 -15.71 4.51
N LEU A 47 -16.24 -15.78 3.23
CA LEU A 47 -15.80 -17.03 2.60
C LEU A 47 -14.52 -17.57 3.23
N ASP A 48 -13.51 -16.71 3.43
CA ASP A 48 -12.26 -17.12 4.09
C ASP A 48 -12.50 -17.55 5.55
N TRP A 49 -13.39 -16.86 6.26
CA TRP A 49 -13.74 -17.21 7.62
C TRP A 49 -14.47 -18.56 7.71
N THR A 50 -15.45 -18.81 6.85
CA THR A 50 -16.19 -20.09 6.81
C THR A 50 -15.30 -21.27 6.43
N ALA A 51 -14.29 -21.06 5.60
CA ALA A 51 -13.30 -22.09 5.28
C ALA A 51 -12.40 -22.46 6.49
N LYS A 52 -12.16 -21.52 7.40
CA LYS A 52 -11.24 -21.68 8.54
C LYS A 52 -11.92 -22.02 9.86
N ASN A 53 -13.23 -21.81 9.97
CA ASN A 53 -13.98 -21.94 11.21
C ASN A 53 -15.16 -22.89 11.03
N SER A 54 -15.43 -23.70 12.05
CA SER A 54 -16.54 -24.69 12.03
C SER A 54 -17.86 -24.16 12.61
N GLY A 55 -17.83 -22.96 13.21
CA GLY A 55 -19.01 -22.31 13.79
C GLY A 55 -19.81 -21.52 12.76
N ALA A 56 -21.08 -21.25 13.06
CA ALA A 56 -21.91 -20.40 12.21
C ALA A 56 -21.34 -18.97 12.15
N PRO A 57 -21.24 -18.35 10.96
CA PRO A 57 -20.84 -16.96 10.79
C PRO A 57 -21.70 -16.03 11.63
N ARG A 58 -21.05 -15.07 12.32
CA ARG A 58 -21.73 -14.04 13.10
C ARG A 58 -21.28 -12.65 12.64
N PRO A 59 -22.14 -11.62 12.75
CA PRO A 59 -21.83 -10.27 12.28
C PRO A 59 -20.55 -9.70 12.89
N ALA A 60 -20.34 -9.84 14.21
CA ALA A 60 -19.23 -9.19 14.91
C ALA A 60 -17.84 -9.72 14.51
N PRO A 61 -17.57 -11.05 14.52
CA PRO A 61 -16.29 -11.59 14.05
C PRO A 61 -15.97 -11.23 12.61
N ILE A 62 -16.96 -11.31 11.71
CA ILE A 62 -16.77 -10.95 10.31
C ILE A 62 -16.48 -9.46 10.16
N ARG A 63 -17.22 -8.59 10.86
CA ARG A 63 -16.97 -7.14 10.85
C ARG A 63 -15.54 -6.81 11.28
N ASP A 64 -15.04 -7.44 12.32
CA ASP A 64 -13.70 -7.12 12.85
C ASP A 64 -12.60 -7.49 11.83
N LEU A 65 -12.77 -8.61 11.12
CA LEU A 65 -11.89 -9.02 10.03
C LEU A 65 -12.01 -8.10 8.81
N VAL A 66 -13.25 -7.77 8.40
CA VAL A 66 -13.51 -6.82 7.30
C VAL A 66 -12.87 -5.47 7.62
N LYS A 67 -13.00 -4.98 8.85
CA LYS A 67 -12.38 -3.73 9.30
C LYS A 67 -10.86 -3.78 9.14
N SER A 68 -10.23 -4.86 9.61
CA SER A 68 -8.78 -5.04 9.51
C SER A 68 -8.30 -5.03 8.06
N GLN A 69 -8.98 -5.77 7.17
CA GLN A 69 -8.64 -5.80 5.75
C GLN A 69 -8.91 -4.45 5.06
N TRP A 70 -10.01 -3.78 5.41
CA TRP A 70 -10.34 -2.47 4.87
C TRP A 70 -9.29 -1.41 5.23
N GLU A 71 -8.86 -1.36 6.50
CA GLU A 71 -7.78 -0.47 6.92
C GLU A 71 -6.47 -0.77 6.18
N HIS A 72 -6.16 -2.05 5.96
CA HIS A 72 -4.99 -2.43 5.17
C HIS A 72 -5.11 -1.97 3.71
N HIS A 73 -6.28 -2.13 3.09
CA HIS A 73 -6.55 -1.69 1.73
C HIS A 73 -6.36 -0.17 1.59
N LEU A 74 -6.97 0.62 2.49
CA LEU A 74 -6.83 2.07 2.50
C LEU A 74 -5.37 2.51 2.68
N ARG A 75 -4.59 1.84 3.54
CA ARG A 75 -3.15 2.12 3.67
C ARG A 75 -2.39 1.86 2.37
N LEU A 76 -2.71 0.79 1.64
CA LEU A 76 -2.09 0.49 0.36
C LEU A 76 -2.47 1.49 -0.73
N GLU A 77 -3.74 1.89 -0.81
CA GLU A 77 -4.19 2.93 -1.74
C GLU A 77 -3.52 4.28 -1.46
N SER A 78 -3.39 4.64 -0.19
CA SER A 78 -2.68 5.84 0.25
C SER A 78 -1.21 5.81 -0.18
N ARG A 79 -0.55 4.64 -0.08
CA ARG A 79 0.81 4.45 -0.58
C ARG A 79 0.89 4.53 -2.11
N LYS A 80 -0.09 3.98 -2.84
CA LYS A 80 -0.15 4.07 -4.30
C LYS A 80 -0.23 5.51 -4.78
N ILE A 81 -0.99 6.36 -4.08
CA ILE A 81 -1.05 7.81 -4.37
C ILE A 81 0.33 8.44 -4.17
N LEU A 82 1.04 8.11 -3.08
CA LEU A 82 2.39 8.60 -2.84
C LEU A 82 3.43 8.10 -3.85
N THR A 83 3.21 6.94 -4.47
CA THR A 83 4.14 6.37 -5.48
C THR A 83 3.78 6.73 -6.92
N ASN A 84 2.54 7.16 -7.19
CA ASN A 84 2.11 7.60 -8.52
C ASN A 84 2.59 8.99 -8.89
N ASP A 85 3.14 9.73 -7.92
CA ASP A 85 4.04 10.83 -8.18
C ASP A 85 5.44 10.41 -7.73
N PRO A 86 6.19 9.63 -8.54
CA PRO A 86 7.63 9.65 -8.38
C PRO A 86 7.97 11.08 -8.74
N THR A 87 8.02 11.95 -7.73
CA THR A 87 8.34 13.38 -7.86
C THR A 87 9.49 13.37 -8.84
N LYS A 88 9.28 13.85 -10.07
CA LYS A 88 10.32 13.85 -11.09
C LYS A 88 11.30 14.91 -10.61
N ILE A 89 12.12 14.53 -9.65
CA ILE A 89 13.13 15.39 -9.08
C ILE A 89 14.04 15.65 -10.25
N SER A 90 14.08 16.91 -10.71
CA SER A 90 15.00 17.29 -11.76
C SER A 90 16.40 16.86 -11.34
N PHE A 91 17.26 16.48 -12.29
CA PHE A 91 18.63 16.09 -11.95
C PHE A 91 19.35 17.18 -11.13
N GLN A 92 18.99 18.46 -11.34
CA GLN A 92 19.47 19.58 -10.53
C GLN A 92 19.07 19.49 -9.06
N GLU A 93 17.84 19.10 -8.78
CA GLU A 93 17.30 19.01 -7.43
C GLU A 93 17.70 17.70 -6.73
N PHE A 94 17.93 16.63 -7.50
CA PHE A 94 18.61 15.42 -7.03
C PHE A 94 20.06 15.72 -6.62
N LYS A 95 20.82 16.48 -7.43
CA LYS A 95 22.18 16.94 -7.09
C LYS A 95 22.21 17.75 -5.81
N LYS A 96 21.28 18.69 -5.63
CA LYS A 96 21.18 19.51 -4.41
C LYS A 96 20.91 18.69 -3.16
N ARG A 97 20.00 17.69 -3.26
CA ARG A 97 19.56 16.90 -2.11
C ARG A 97 20.52 15.75 -1.77
N ASN A 98 21.22 15.20 -2.76
CA ASN A 98 22.10 14.03 -2.61
C ASN A 98 23.38 14.17 -3.47
N PRO A 99 24.28 15.11 -3.14
CA PRO A 99 25.45 15.42 -3.98
C PRO A 99 26.40 14.22 -4.18
N GLY A 100 26.64 13.42 -3.13
CA GLY A 100 27.52 12.25 -3.22
C GLY A 100 26.98 11.13 -4.11
N ARG A 101 25.66 10.87 -4.08
CA ARG A 101 25.03 9.88 -4.96
C ARG A 101 25.00 10.34 -6.42
N ALA A 102 24.82 11.64 -6.65
CA ALA A 102 24.88 12.21 -7.99
C ALA A 102 26.28 12.12 -8.61
N LEU A 103 27.34 12.32 -7.81
CA LEU A 103 28.71 12.15 -8.26
C LEU A 103 29.02 10.70 -8.62
N ALA A 104 28.62 9.73 -7.77
CA ALA A 104 28.82 8.31 -8.03
C ALA A 104 28.12 7.86 -9.32
N ALA A 105 26.88 8.33 -9.56
CA ALA A 105 26.15 8.03 -10.80
C ALA A 105 26.82 8.64 -12.04
N TYR A 106 27.38 9.85 -11.91
CA TYR A 106 28.14 10.49 -12.99
C TYR A 106 29.44 9.73 -13.31
N GLN A 107 30.20 9.35 -12.27
CA GLN A 107 31.42 8.57 -12.41
C GLN A 107 31.15 7.20 -13.05
N GLU A 108 30.08 6.53 -12.64
CA GLU A 108 29.69 5.23 -13.21
C GLU A 108 29.28 5.35 -14.68
N GLY A 109 28.49 6.37 -15.05
CA GLY A 109 28.16 6.65 -16.45
C GLY A 109 29.37 7.01 -17.30
N TYR A 110 30.33 7.75 -16.74
CA TYR A 110 31.58 8.08 -17.42
C TYR A 110 32.47 6.84 -17.64
N ARG A 111 32.60 5.99 -16.61
CA ARG A 111 33.33 4.71 -16.72
C ARG A 111 32.74 3.84 -17.83
N GLN A 112 31.42 3.73 -17.92
CA GLN A 112 30.74 2.93 -18.94
C GLN A 112 30.91 3.47 -20.35
N THR A 113 31.01 4.79 -20.52
CA THR A 113 31.08 5.41 -21.84
C THR A 113 32.51 5.66 -22.32
N HIS A 114 33.48 5.89 -21.43
CA HIS A 114 34.83 6.35 -21.77
C HIS A 114 35.94 5.42 -21.24
N GLY A 115 35.60 4.37 -20.48
CA GLY A 115 36.52 3.28 -20.12
C GLY A 115 37.66 3.64 -19.17
N CYS A 116 37.63 4.82 -18.54
CA CYS A 116 38.65 5.27 -17.59
C CYS A 116 38.07 5.41 -16.18
N ASP A 117 38.90 5.07 -15.18
CA ASP A 117 38.48 4.96 -13.76
C ASP A 117 38.42 6.30 -13.02
N ASP A 118 38.90 7.39 -13.60
CA ASP A 118 39.02 8.67 -12.88
C ASP A 118 38.61 9.88 -13.76
N PRO A 119 37.31 10.17 -13.89
CA PRO A 119 36.85 11.40 -14.52
C PRO A 119 37.20 12.61 -13.67
N SER A 120 37.64 13.68 -14.32
CA SER A 120 37.73 14.99 -13.67
C SER A 120 36.36 15.35 -13.06
N PRO A 121 36.31 15.77 -11.78
CA PRO A 121 35.06 16.10 -11.13
C PRO A 121 34.30 17.17 -11.93
N PRO A 122 33.00 16.97 -12.20
CA PRO A 122 32.24 17.91 -13.02
C PRO A 122 32.11 19.26 -12.32
N GLU A 123 32.08 20.36 -13.08
CA GLU A 123 32.22 21.73 -12.55
C GLU A 123 31.24 22.07 -11.42
N TRP A 124 30.04 21.49 -11.42
CA TRP A 124 29.04 21.68 -10.36
C TRP A 124 29.42 21.08 -8.99
N THR A 125 30.53 20.33 -8.91
CA THR A 125 31.13 19.86 -7.65
C THR A 125 32.17 20.83 -7.09
N ARG A 126 32.53 21.89 -7.85
CA ARG A 126 33.57 22.86 -7.50
C ARG A 126 33.03 24.06 -6.70
N ASP A 127 31.73 24.32 -6.74
CA ASP A 127 31.11 25.42 -6.00
C ASP A 127 30.88 25.07 -4.50
N ASP A 128 31.90 25.36 -3.70
CA ASP A 128 31.91 26.01 -2.38
C ASP A 128 30.88 25.72 -1.27
N SER A 129 30.22 24.56 -1.25
CA SER A 129 29.57 24.07 -0.01
C SER A 129 29.78 22.58 0.28
N SER A 130 30.43 21.86 -0.63
CA SER A 130 30.72 20.42 -0.49
C SER A 130 32.17 20.10 -0.13
N ALA A 131 33.04 21.12 -0.01
CA ALA A 131 34.43 20.96 0.44
C ALA A 131 34.53 20.36 1.86
N SER A 132 33.44 20.38 2.64
CA SER A 132 33.33 19.73 3.94
C SER A 132 33.03 18.22 3.85
N ILE A 133 32.49 17.73 2.74
CA ILE A 133 32.10 16.31 2.59
C ILE A 133 33.28 15.45 2.12
N LEU A 134 34.14 15.98 1.24
CA LEU A 134 35.33 15.26 0.76
C LEU A 134 36.46 15.18 1.81
N LYS A 135 36.43 16.00 2.87
CA LYS A 135 37.38 15.90 3.99
C LYS A 135 37.06 14.76 4.97
N SER A 136 35.87 14.15 4.90
CA SER A 136 35.45 13.09 5.82
C SER A 136 35.70 11.66 5.31
N MET A 137 36.17 11.49 4.07
CA MET A 137 36.62 10.19 3.56
C MET A 137 38.15 10.16 3.51
N LYS A 138 38.78 10.24 4.69
CA LYS A 138 40.14 9.75 4.89
C LYS A 138 40.03 8.27 5.28
N PHE A 139 40.51 7.40 4.40
CA PHE A 139 41.12 6.13 4.81
C PHE A 139 42.53 6.40 5.31
#